data_AF-A0A7W8HTU6-F1
#
_entry.id   AF-A0A7W8HTU6-F1
#
_cell.length_a   1.000
_cell.length_b   1.000
_cell.length_c   1.000
_cell.angle_alpha   90.00
_cell.angle_beta   90.00
_cell.angle_gamma   90.00
#
_symmetry.space_group_name_H-M   'P 1'
#
loop_
_entity.id
_entity.type
_entity.pdbx_description
1 polymer ?
#
loop_
_entity_poly.entity_id
_entity_poly.type
_entity_poly.pdbx_seq_one_letter_code
_entity_poly.pdbx_strand_id
1 'polypeptide(L)' 'MVDKKTLVSILGSGRMVKVDRATFEASLGGPDPSLPLLSDLKAGRVGPQHVGSCTPLRG' A
#
# COMPACT_ATOMS: atom_id res chain seq x y z
N MET A 1 -2.12 -15.69 -1.45
CA MET A 1 -3.14 -14.61 -1.33
C MET A 1 -2.65 -13.61 -0.31
N VAL A 2 -2.88 -12.31 -0.50
CA VAL A 2 -2.63 -11.29 0.53
C VAL A 2 -3.96 -11.13 1.27
N ASP A 3 -3.96 -11.48 2.54
CA ASP A 3 -5.16 -11.45 3.38
C ASP A 3 -5.37 -10.06 4.00
N LYS A 4 -6.51 -9.81 4.65
CA LYS A 4 -6.82 -8.51 5.27
C LYS A 4 -5.79 -8.06 6.31
N LYS A 5 -5.07 -8.99 6.94
CA LYS A 5 -4.00 -8.71 7.91
C LYS A 5 -2.67 -8.34 7.26
N THR A 6 -2.53 -8.52 5.96
CA THR A 6 -1.26 -8.30 5.26
C THR A 6 -1.36 -7.10 4.31
N LEU A 7 -0.48 -6.12 4.49
CA LEU A 7 -0.22 -5.04 3.55
C LEU A 7 1.00 -5.37 2.68
N VAL A 8 1.11 -4.68 1.54
CA VAL A 8 2.31 -4.74 0.69
C VAL A 8 2.85 -3.33 0.55
N SER A 9 4.12 -3.16 0.93
CA SER A 9 4.90 -1.96 0.65
C SER A 9 5.84 -2.24 -0.52
N ILE A 10 6.05 -1.24 -1.38
CA ILE A 10 6.96 -1.32 -2.52
C ILE A 10 8.15 -0.44 -2.20
N LEU A 11 9.33 -1.05 -2.07
CA LEU A 11 10.57 -0.32 -1.83
C LEU A 11 10.98 0.46 -3.09
N GLY A 12 11.86 1.46 -2.95
CA GLY A 12 12.39 2.22 -4.08
C GLY A 12 13.10 1.36 -5.14
N SER A 13 13.53 0.15 -4.80
CA SER A 13 14.06 -0.87 -5.73
C SER A 13 12.99 -1.62 -6.52
N GLY A 14 11.70 -1.32 -6.32
CA GLY A 14 10.57 -2.07 -6.87
C GLY A 14 10.25 -3.37 -6.13
N ARG A 15 11.02 -3.73 -5.10
CA ARG A 15 10.78 -4.96 -4.33
C ARG A 15 9.56 -4.81 -3.42
N MET A 16 8.61 -5.72 -3.57
CA MET A 16 7.46 -5.85 -2.67
C MET A 16 7.87 -6.50 -1.35
N VAL A 17 7.52 -5.87 -0.23
CA VAL A 17 7.66 -6.43 1.12
C VAL A 17 6.28 -6.53 1.77
N LYS A 18 6.02 -7.64 2.45
CA LYS A 18 4.79 -7.85 3.21
C LYS A 18 4.93 -7.18 4.57
N VAL A 19 3.88 -6.50 5.00
CA VAL A 19 3.81 -5.80 6.29
C VAL A 19 2.56 -6.26 7.01
N ASP A 20 2.64 -6.46 8.32
CA ASP A 20 1.46 -6.72 9.15
C ASP A 20 0.63 -5.44 9.29
N ARG A 21 -0.67 -5.54 8.99
CA ARG A 21 -1.58 -4.40 8.94
C ARG A 21 -1.76 -3.77 10.32
N ALA A 22 -1.92 -4.60 11.37
CA ALA A 22 -2.14 -4.10 12.72
C ALA A 22 -0.92 -3.32 13.23
N THR A 23 0.29 -3.81 12.94
CA THR A 23 1.55 -3.15 13.27
C THR A 23 1.70 -1.83 12.53
N PHE A 24 1.38 -1.81 11.23
CA PHE A 24 1.44 -0.59 10.42
C PHE A 24 0.43 0.47 10.90
N GLU A 25 -0.83 0.08 11.09
CA GLU A 25 -1.88 0.99 11.56
C GLU A 25 -1.61 1.50 12.99
N ALA A 26 -1.10 0.66 13.89
CA ALA A 26 -0.66 1.11 15.22
C ALA A 26 0.41 2.20 15.13
N SER A 27 1.33 2.12 14.16
CA SER A 27 2.34 3.16 13.94
C SER A 27 1.78 4.49 13.41
N LEU A 28 0.59 4.47 12.81
CA LEU A 28 -0.13 5.66 12.34
C LEU A 28 -1.05 6.28 13.40
N GLY A 29 -1.13 5.68 14.61
CA GLY A 29 -2.03 6.11 15.68
C GLY A 29 -3.34 5.35 15.76
N GLY A 30 -3.52 4.27 14.99
CA GLY A 30 -4.68 3.39 15.06
C GLY A 30 -5.17 2.93 13.68
N PRO A 31 -6.23 2.10 13.64
CA PRO A 31 -6.82 1.61 12.41
C PRO A 31 -7.31 2.76 11.52
N ASP A 32 -6.84 2.79 10.27
CA ASP A 32 -7.24 3.78 9.28
C ASP A 32 -8.12 3.12 8.20
N PRO A 33 -9.44 3.44 8.17
CA PRO A 33 -10.37 2.87 7.21
C PRO A 33 -10.17 3.39 5.79
N SER A 34 -9.35 4.43 5.58
CA SER A 34 -9.05 4.99 4.26
C SER A 34 -7.97 4.22 3.50
N LEU A 35 -7.23 3.33 4.18
CA LEU A 35 -6.14 2.57 3.56
C LEU A 35 -6.68 1.47 2.63
N PRO A 36 -6.34 1.50 1.32
CA PRO A 36 -6.82 0.52 0.35
C PRO A 36 -6.28 -0.88 0.62
N LEU A 37 -7.06 -1.92 0.30
CA LEU A 37 -6.58 -3.30 0.33
C LEU A 37 -5.78 -3.62 -0.94
N LEU A 38 -4.86 -4.60 -0.85
CA LEU A 38 -4.14 -5.05 -2.05
C LEU A 38 -5.10 -5.61 -3.11
N SER A 39 -6.24 -6.19 -2.71
CA SER A 39 -7.29 -6.61 -3.64
C SER A 39 -7.86 -5.44 -4.44
N ASP A 40 -8.02 -4.28 -3.81
CA ASP A 40 -8.55 -3.07 -4.44
C ASP A 40 -7.54 -2.53 -5.47
N LEU A 41 -6.24 -2.61 -5.14
CA LEU A 41 -5.16 -2.26 -6.06
C LEU A 41 -5.11 -3.21 -7.28
N LYS A 42 -5.23 -4.53 -7.03
CA LYS A 42 -5.21 -5.56 -8.09
C LYS A 42 -6.43 -5.56 -8.98
N ALA A 43 -7.57 -5.07 -8.49
CA ALA A 43 -8.80 -4.92 -9.28
C ALA A 43 -8.69 -3.81 -10.34
N GLY A 44 -7.53 -3.14 -10.49
CA GLY A 44 -7.29 -2.11 -11.50
C GLY A 44 -8.04 -0.80 -11.21
N ARG A 45 -8.58 -0.63 -10.00
CA ARG A 45 -9.31 0.57 -9.58
C ARG A 45 -8.44 1.54 -8.79
N VAL A 46 -7.14 1.56 -9.08
CA VAL A 46 -6.22 2.55 -8.50
C VAL A 46 -6.49 3.89 -9.20
N GLY A 47 -7.43 4.66 -8.64
CA GLY A 47 -7.68 6.03 -9.07
C GLY A 47 -6.47 6.94 -8.81
N PRO A 48 -6.30 8.05 -9.57
CA PRO A 48 -5.18 8.98 -9.40
C PRO A 48 -5.01 9.52 -7.98
N GLN A 49 -6.10 9.65 -7.22
CA GLN A 49 -6.07 10.08 -5.83
C GLN A 49 -5.41 9.08 -4.86
N HIS A 50 -5.25 7.81 -5.27
CA HIS A 50 -4.65 6.75 -4.47
C HIS A 50 -3.15 6.55 -4.75
N VAL A 51 -2.63 7.22 -5.79
CA VAL A 51 -1.20 7.24 -6.11
C VAL A 51 -0.71 8.67 -5.90
N GLY A 52 0.36 8.82 -5.12
CA GLY A 52 1.01 10.13 -4.96
C GLY A 52 1.51 10.67 -6.31
N SER A 53 2.07 11.89 -6.31
CA SER A 53 2.67 12.47 -7.51
C SER A 53 3.72 11.52 -8.09
N CYS A 54 3.56 11.15 -9.36
CA CYS A 54 4.57 10.38 -10.08
C CYS A 54 5.88 11.17 -10.11
N THR A 55 6.92 10.66 -9.46
CA THR A 55 8.27 11.23 -9.60
C THR A 55 8.86 10.79 -10.94
N PRO A 56 9.56 11.69 -11.68
CA PRO A 56 10.29 11.29 -12.86
C PRO A 56 11.25 10.14 -12.54
N LEU A 57 11.30 9.13 -13.41
CA LEU A 57 12.36 8.12 -13.36
C LEU A 57 13.69 8.85 -13.57
N ARG A 58 14.48 9.04 -12.50
CA ARG A 58 15.86 9.51 -12.66
C ARG A 58 16.67 8.34 -13.22
N GLY A 59 17.07 8.48 -14.48
CA GLY A 59 18.04 7.60 -15.14
C GLY A 59 19.44 7.77 -14.59
#